data_AF-W4J1L0-F1
#
_entry.id   AF-W4J1L0-F1
#
_cell.length_a   1.000
_cell.length_b   1.000
_cell.length_c   1.000
_cell.angle_alpha   90.00
_cell.angle_beta   90.00
_cell.angle_gamma   90.00
#
_symmetry.space_group_name_H-M   'P 1'
#
loop_
_entity.id
_entity.type
_entity.pdbx_description
1 polymer ?
#
loop_
_entity_poly.entity_id
_entity_poly.type
_entity_poly.pdbx_seq_one_letter_code
_entity_poly.pdbx_strand_id
1 'polypeptide(L)'
;MKLCAGICIFKKSGYCCIRLSLPLLKLRKIKEYRETLLHEMIHAFLFLTRSNRKHDGHGPEFKKHMYRINRATGLHITIYHTFHDEVNFYRNHIWRCTGVCRKYPPHFGFVKRSMNRPPGPKEKWCKQ
;
A
#
# COMPACT_ATOMS: atom_id res chain seq x y z
N MET A 1 0.79 2.56 -10.75
CA MET A 1 0.78 1.76 -9.51
C MET A 1 -0.58 1.08 -9.41
N LYS A 2 -0.67 -0.20 -9.00
CA LYS A 2 -1.96 -0.94 -8.89
C LYS A 2 -2.06 -1.78 -7.61
N LEU A 3 -1.12 -1.59 -6.69
CA LEU A 3 -1.02 -2.35 -5.44
C LEU A 3 -1.43 -1.53 -4.20
N CYS A 4 -1.31 -0.20 -4.27
CA CYS A 4 -1.76 0.75 -3.27
C CYS A 4 -2.13 2.07 -3.96
N ALA A 5 -3.00 2.87 -3.33
CA ALA A 5 -3.44 4.14 -3.89
C ALA A 5 -2.43 5.27 -3.69
N GLY A 6 -1.64 5.22 -2.62
CA GLY A 6 -0.55 6.13 -2.33
C GLY A 6 0.70 5.37 -1.88
N ILE A 7 1.87 5.98 -2.09
CA ILE A 7 3.11 5.57 -1.44
C ILE A 7 4.02 6.77 -1.23
N CYS A 8 4.59 6.88 -0.03
CA CYS A 8 5.69 7.76 0.29
C CYS A 8 7.02 6.98 0.28
N ILE A 9 8.00 7.49 -0.46
CA ILE A 9 9.34 6.91 -0.59
C ILE A 9 10.35 7.91 -0.04
N PHE A 10 11.01 7.56 1.06
CA PHE A 10 12.19 8.29 1.54
C PHE A 10 13.42 7.87 0.72
N LYS A 11 14.11 8.85 0.12
CA LYS A 11 15.31 8.62 -0.68
C LYS A 11 16.56 8.83 0.17
N LYS A 12 17.63 8.09 -0.14
CA LYS A 12 18.93 8.23 0.53
C LYS A 12 19.52 9.64 0.44
N SER A 13 19.13 10.40 -0.59
CA SER A 13 19.47 11.81 -0.78
C SER A 13 18.74 12.77 0.16
N GLY A 14 17.89 12.28 1.07
CA GLY A 14 17.24 13.09 2.11
C GLY A 14 15.89 13.70 1.74
N TYR A 15 15.35 13.42 0.55
CA TYR A 15 14.02 13.90 0.14
C TYR A 15 12.96 12.78 0.12
N CYS A 16 11.70 13.18 0.31
CA CYS A 16 10.54 12.31 0.17
C CYS A 16 9.89 12.45 -1.21
N CYS A 17 9.45 11.35 -1.79
CA CYS A 17 8.64 11.33 -3.01
C CYS A 17 7.30 10.66 -2.71
N ILE A 18 6.21 11.41 -2.84
CA ILE A 18 4.85 10.88 -2.75
C ILE A 18 4.36 10.56 -4.16
N ARG A 19 3.82 9.35 -4.34
CA ARG A 19 3.23 8.90 -5.61
C ARG A 19 1.81 8.45 -5.38
N LEU A 20 0.90 8.92 -6.23
CA LEU A 20 -0.52 8.55 -6.22
C LEU A 20 -0.86 7.66 -7.42
N SER A 21 -1.80 6.75 -7.21
CA SER A 21 -2.23 5.79 -8.22
C SER A 21 -3.38 6.34 -9.03
N LEU A 22 -3.09 6.80 -10.25
CA LEU A 22 -4.15 7.18 -11.20
C LEU A 22 -5.18 6.04 -11.41
N PRO A 23 -4.78 4.76 -11.65
CA PRO A 23 -5.76 3.70 -11.88
C PRO A 23 -6.71 3.41 -10.71
N LEU A 24 -6.27 3.66 -9.47
CA LEU A 24 -7.08 3.42 -8.28
C LEU A 24 -7.86 4.66 -7.83
N LEU A 25 -7.39 5.87 -8.15
CA LEU A 25 -8.00 7.11 -7.69
C LEU A 25 -8.88 7.80 -8.75
N LYS A 26 -8.70 7.51 -10.05
CA LYS A 26 -9.40 8.23 -11.14
C LYS A 26 -10.93 8.13 -11.10
N LEU A 27 -11.49 7.09 -10.49
CA LEU A 27 -12.94 6.87 -10.36
C LEU A 27 -13.46 7.15 -8.94
N ARG A 28 -12.59 7.61 -8.03
CA ARG A 28 -12.94 7.84 -6.62
C ARG A 28 -13.37 9.28 -6.39
N LYS A 29 -14.05 9.51 -5.27
CA LYS A 29 -14.46 10.86 -4.88
C LYS A 29 -13.22 11.70 -4.55
N ILE A 30 -13.29 13.01 -4.81
CA ILE A 30 -12.20 13.95 -4.49
C ILE A 30 -11.79 13.90 -3.00
N LYS A 31 -12.73 13.55 -2.11
CA LYS A 31 -12.49 13.33 -0.69
C LYS A 31 -11.45 12.24 -0.44
N GLU A 32 -11.59 11.09 -1.11
CA GLU A 32 -10.71 9.93 -0.93
C GLU A 32 -9.32 10.17 -1.51
N TYR A 33 -9.25 10.97 -2.59
CA TYR A 33 -7.99 11.48 -3.10
C TYR A 33 -7.26 12.32 -2.04
N ARG A 34 -7.96 13.27 -1.41
CA ARG A 34 -7.39 14.13 -0.35
C ARG A 34 -6.94 13.30 0.85
N GLU A 35 -7.75 12.34 1.29
CA GLU A 35 -7.41 11.44 2.40
C GLU A 35 -6.17 10.59 2.09
N THR A 36 -6.08 10.04 0.87
CA THR A 36 -4.90 9.29 0.42
C THR A 36 -3.65 10.17 0.38
N LEU A 37 -3.75 11.38 -0.16
CA LEU A 37 -2.62 12.30 -0.22
C LEU A 37 -2.14 12.70 1.19
N LEU A 38 -3.07 13.06 2.08
CA LEU A 38 -2.75 13.44 3.45
C LEU A 38 -2.12 12.28 4.24
N HIS A 39 -2.57 11.05 4.02
CA HIS A 39 -1.92 9.86 4.58
C HIS A 39 -0.43 9.80 4.21
N GLU A 40 -0.11 9.95 2.92
CA GLU A 40 1.28 9.92 2.46
C GLU A 40 2.08 11.16 2.90
N MET A 41 1.44 12.31 3.09
CA MET A 41 2.08 13.51 3.64
C MET A 41 2.44 13.36 5.12
N ILE A 42 1.65 12.63 5.92
CA ILE A 42 2.02 12.31 7.31
C ILE A 42 3.29 11.45 7.33
N HIS A 43 3.38 10.42 6.47
CA HIS A 43 4.62 9.65 6.31
C HIS A 43 5.80 10.55 5.96
N ALA A 44 5.64 11.41 4.96
CA ALA A 44 6.70 12.31 4.52
C ALA A 44 7.16 13.25 5.66
N PHE A 45 6.22 13.81 6.41
CA PHE A 45 6.52 14.67 7.56
C PHE A 45 7.34 13.93 8.62
N LEU A 46 6.94 12.70 8.97
CA LEU A 46 7.64 11.90 9.97
C LEU A 46 9.04 11.46 9.50
N PHE A 47 9.20 11.13 8.22
CA PHE A 47 10.51 10.83 7.64
C PHE A 47 11.46 12.02 7.71
N LEU A 48 10.99 13.23 7.38
CA LEU A 48 11.81 14.43 7.32
C LEU A 48 12.15 15.00 8.71
N THR A 49 11.25 14.86 9.69
CA THR A 49 11.40 15.54 10.99
C THR A 49 11.97 14.69 12.11
N ARG A 50 11.90 13.35 12.02
CA ARG A 50 12.19 12.49 13.19
C ARG A 50 13.31 11.47 13.02
N SER A 51 14.12 11.52 11.96
CA SER A 51 15.18 10.51 11.70
C SER A 51 14.68 9.09 11.97
N ASN A 52 13.41 8.83 11.65
CA ASN A 52 12.67 7.71 12.24
C ASN A 52 13.11 6.42 11.56
N ARG A 53 14.18 5.82 12.09
CA ARG A 53 14.79 4.56 11.61
C ARG A 53 13.87 3.36 11.82
N LYS A 54 12.88 3.48 12.70
CA LYS A 54 11.84 2.47 12.88
C LYS A 54 10.73 2.75 11.88
N HIS A 55 10.74 1.98 10.79
CA HIS A 55 9.70 1.93 9.75
C HIS A 55 8.38 1.32 10.25
N ASP A 56 7.97 1.62 11.50
CA ASP A 56 6.56 1.46 11.86
C ASP A 56 5.81 2.53 11.06
N GLY A 57 5.14 2.10 9.99
CA GLY A 57 4.41 3.00 9.11
C GLY A 57 3.33 3.80 9.82
N HIS A 58 2.79 3.32 10.94
CA HIS A 58 1.56 3.87 11.51
C HIS A 58 1.55 3.88 13.04
N GLY A 59 2.71 4.15 13.65
CA GLY A 59 2.89 4.24 15.09
C GLY A 59 2.17 5.42 15.76
N PRO A 60 2.37 5.63 17.08
CA PRO A 60 1.66 6.68 17.84
C PRO A 60 1.73 8.07 17.22
N GLU A 61 2.87 8.44 16.64
CA GLU A 61 3.05 9.74 15.99
C GLU A 61 2.24 9.89 14.71
N PHE A 62 2.17 8.84 13.88
CA PHE A 62 1.30 8.84 12.71
C PHE A 62 -0.15 9.05 13.15
N LYS A 63 -0.60 8.27 14.14
CA LYS A 63 -1.97 8.35 14.68
C LYS A 63 -2.28 9.74 15.24
N LYS A 64 -1.32 10.36 15.94
CA LYS A 64 -1.45 11.72 16.47
C LYS A 64 -1.72 12.74 15.35
N HIS A 65 -0.95 12.70 14.26
CA HIS A 65 -1.14 13.59 13.12
C HIS A 65 -2.45 13.29 12.37
N MET A 66 -2.76 12.01 12.17
CA MET A 66 -4.00 11.55 11.56
C MET A 66 -5.24 12.10 12.30
N TYR A 67 -5.32 11.89 13.63
CA TYR A 67 -6.44 12.39 14.43
C TYR A 67 -6.51 13.92 14.46
N ARG A 68 -5.36 14.60 14.56
CA ARG A 68 -5.30 16.07 14.52
C ARG A 68 -5.88 16.63 13.21
N ILE A 69 -5.51 16.04 12.06
CA ILE A 69 -5.97 16.50 10.75
C ILE A 69 -7.44 16.13 10.53
N ASN A 70 -7.87 14.93 10.91
CA ASN A 70 -9.28 14.52 10.81
C ASN A 70 -10.18 15.47 11.60
N ARG A 71 -9.82 15.81 12.85
CA ARG A 71 -10.57 16.75 13.68
C ARG A 71 -10.64 18.16 13.06
N ALA A 72 -9.55 18.62 12.45
CA ALA A 72 -9.48 19.96 11.88
C ALA A 72 -10.22 20.10 10.54
N THR A 73 -10.38 19.02 9.78
CA THR A 73 -10.85 19.08 8.38
C THR A 73 -12.17 18.36 8.13
N GLY A 74 -12.63 17.51 9.06
CA GLY A 74 -13.76 16.61 8.84
C GLY A 74 -13.47 15.46 7.86
N LEU A 75 -12.22 15.31 7.42
CA LEU A 75 -11.76 14.17 6.63
C LEU A 75 -11.57 12.93 7.52
N HIS A 76 -11.50 11.77 6.88
CA HIS A 76 -11.39 10.49 7.55
C HIS A 76 -10.15 9.72 7.06
N ILE A 77 -8.97 10.26 7.35
CA ILE A 77 -7.70 9.57 7.12
C ILE A 77 -7.63 8.34 8.02
N THR A 78 -7.31 7.19 7.44
CA THR A 78 -7.17 5.90 8.13
C THR A 78 -5.76 5.34 8.02
N ILE A 79 -5.43 4.38 8.90
CA ILE A 79 -4.16 3.62 8.87
C ILE A 79 -4.11 2.69 7.65
N TYR A 80 -5.24 2.06 7.33
CA TYR A 80 -5.36 1.17 6.19
C TYR A 80 -6.13 1.85 5.08
N HIS A 81 -5.56 1.79 3.88
CA HIS A 81 -6.23 2.18 2.65
C HIS A 81 -7.29 1.12 2.28
N THR A 82 -8.52 1.51 1.99
CA THR A 82 -9.66 0.61 1.71
C THR A 82 -9.84 0.29 0.22
N PHE A 83 -8.75 0.05 -0.53
CA PHE A 83 -8.82 -0.23 -1.98
C PHE A 83 -8.75 -1.73 -2.33
N HIS A 84 -9.27 -2.59 -1.47
CA HIS A 84 -9.10 -4.04 -1.62
C HIS A 84 -9.76 -4.55 -2.91
N ASP A 85 -10.95 -4.06 -3.23
CA ASP A 85 -11.70 -4.49 -4.41
C ASP A 85 -11.08 -3.99 -5.71
N GLU A 86 -10.63 -2.73 -5.76
CA GLU A 86 -9.95 -2.19 -6.93
C GLU A 86 -8.58 -2.84 -7.14
N VAL A 87 -7.83 -3.09 -6.05
CA VAL A 87 -6.58 -3.85 -6.14
C VAL A 87 -6.85 -5.26 -6.65
N ASN A 88 -7.93 -5.92 -6.20
CA ASN A 88 -8.34 -7.24 -6.67
C ASN A 88 -8.79 -7.22 -8.14
N PHE A 89 -9.53 -6.19 -8.57
CA PHE A 89 -9.95 -6.00 -9.96
C PHE A 89 -8.75 -5.92 -10.91
N TYR A 90 -7.62 -5.37 -10.46
CA TYR A 90 -6.42 -5.32 -11.26
C TYR A 90 -5.55 -6.59 -11.20
N ARG A 91 -5.84 -7.57 -10.31
CA ARG A 91 -5.07 -8.82 -10.15
C ARG A 91 -5.48 -9.89 -11.18
N ASN A 92 -5.36 -9.55 -12.45
CA ASN A 92 -5.85 -10.38 -13.56
C ASN A 92 -4.86 -11.45 -14.03
N HIS A 93 -3.62 -11.42 -13.56
CA HIS A 93 -2.65 -12.46 -13.89
C HIS A 93 -2.71 -13.56 -12.83
N ILE A 94 -3.11 -14.76 -13.25
CA ILE A 94 -3.39 -15.89 -12.38
C ILE A 94 -2.47 -17.05 -12.76
N TRP A 95 -1.77 -17.58 -11.78
CA TRP A 95 -1.01 -18.83 -11.90
C TRP A 95 -1.53 -19.83 -10.89
N ARG A 96 -1.45 -21.10 -11.23
CA ARG A 96 -1.72 -22.19 -10.30
C ARG A 96 -0.56 -23.18 -10.33
N CYS A 97 0.01 -23.43 -9.17
CA CYS A 97 1.03 -24.46 -8.98
C CYS A 97 0.45 -25.84 -9.32
N THR A 98 1.25 -26.69 -9.97
CA THR A 98 0.85 -28.02 -10.45
C THR A 98 1.11 -29.14 -9.44
N GLY A 99 1.88 -28.86 -8.38
CA GLY A 99 2.26 -29.83 -7.35
C GLY A 99 1.32 -29.93 -6.15
N VAL A 100 1.85 -30.42 -5.03
CA VAL A 100 1.11 -30.72 -3.79
C VAL A 100 0.41 -29.50 -3.17
N CYS A 101 0.94 -28.31 -3.43
CA CYS A 101 0.37 -26.99 -3.11
C CYS A 101 -1.14 -26.85 -3.40
N ARG A 102 -1.69 -27.60 -4.37
CA ARG A 102 -3.11 -27.55 -4.75
C ARG A 102 -4.04 -28.09 -3.67
N LYS A 103 -3.54 -28.93 -2.76
CA LYS A 103 -4.32 -29.58 -1.71
C LYS A 103 -4.39 -28.78 -0.40
N TYR A 104 -3.50 -27.80 -0.22
CA TYR A 104 -3.33 -27.14 1.07
C TYR A 104 -3.95 -25.73 1.09
N PRO A 105 -4.73 -25.40 2.15
CA PRO A 105 -5.20 -24.05 2.37
C PRO A 105 -4.02 -23.11 2.74
N PRO A 106 -4.22 -21.79 2.64
CA PRO A 106 -5.44 -21.10 2.20
C PRO A 106 -5.50 -20.86 0.69
N HIS A 107 -4.39 -21.08 -0.04
CA HIS A 107 -4.26 -20.61 -1.43
C HIS A 107 -4.51 -21.69 -2.48
N PHE A 108 -4.48 -22.99 -2.13
CA PHE A 108 -4.72 -24.10 -3.06
C PHE A 108 -3.90 -24.00 -4.37
N GLY A 109 -2.66 -23.53 -4.21
CA GLY A 109 -1.69 -23.34 -5.29
C GLY A 109 -1.89 -22.07 -6.14
N PHE A 110 -2.89 -21.23 -5.87
CA PHE A 110 -3.15 -20.03 -6.65
C PHE A 110 -2.27 -18.84 -6.24
N VAL A 111 -1.79 -18.11 -7.24
CA VAL A 111 -1.18 -16.79 -7.07
C VAL A 111 -1.84 -15.83 -8.05
N LYS A 112 -2.38 -14.72 -7.54
CA LYS A 112 -2.98 -13.65 -8.35
C LYS A 112 -2.16 -12.37 -8.21
N ARG A 113 -1.79 -11.73 -9.32
CA ARG A 113 -0.98 -10.49 -9.33
C ARG A 113 -1.53 -9.48 -10.33
N SER A 114 -1.26 -8.20 -10.05
CA SER A 114 -1.61 -7.09 -10.93
C SER A 114 -0.58 -6.79 -12.01
N MET A 115 0.53 -7.54 -12.01
CA MET A 115 1.59 -7.47 -13.01
C MET A 115 1.81 -8.87 -13.57
N ASN A 116 2.11 -8.95 -14.88
CA ASN A 116 2.45 -10.21 -15.55
C ASN A 116 3.86 -10.69 -15.16
N ARG A 117 4.00 -11.09 -13.89
CA ARG A 117 5.25 -11.59 -13.32
C ARG A 117 4.97 -12.97 -12.71
N PRO A 118 5.40 -14.07 -13.35
CA PRO A 118 5.17 -15.40 -12.79
C PRO A 118 5.83 -15.56 -11.41
N PRO A 119 5.31 -16.44 -10.54
CA PRO A 119 6.02 -16.87 -9.34
C PRO A 119 7.39 -17.46 -9.70
N GLY A 120 8.39 -17.28 -8.84
CA GLY A 120 9.73 -17.81 -9.09
C GLY A 120 10.63 -17.77 -7.85
N PRO A 121 11.90 -18.18 -7.98
CA PRO A 121 12.81 -18.38 -6.85
C PRO A 121 13.12 -17.13 -6.02
N LYS A 122 12.91 -15.93 -6.59
CA LYS A 122 13.12 -14.64 -5.90
C LYS A 122 12.05 -14.31 -4.87
N GLU A 123 11.00 -15.11 -4.77
CA GLU A 123 9.93 -14.91 -3.81
C GLU A 123 10.35 -15.36 -2.41
N LYS A 124 10.05 -14.57 -1.37
CA LYS A 124 10.38 -14.91 0.03
C LYS A 124 9.77 -16.23 0.51
N TRP A 125 8.65 -16.65 -0.10
CA TRP A 125 7.95 -17.89 0.23
C TRP A 125 8.38 -19.08 -0.64
N CYS A 126 9.19 -18.84 -1.68
CA CYS A 126 9.82 -19.92 -2.43
C CYS A 126 11.05 -20.35 -1.61
N LYS A 127 10.95 -21.47 -0.90
CA LYS A 127 12.13 -22.14 -0.37
C LYS A 127 12.86 -22.79 -1.55
N GLN A 128 14.19 -22.70 -1.56
CA GLN A 128 15.04 -23.52 -2.42
C GLN A 128 14.89 -24.98 -2.03
#